data_AF-E0R7K5-F1
#
_entry.id   AF-E0R7K5-F1
#
_cell.length_a   1.000
_cell.length_b   1.000
_cell.length_c   1.000
_cell.angle_alpha   90.00
_cell.angle_beta   90.00
_cell.angle_gamma   90.00
#
_symmetry.space_group_name_H-M   'P 1'
#
loop_
_entity.id
_entity.type
_entity.pdbx_description
1 polymer ?
#
loop_
_entity_poly.entity_id
_entity_poly.type
_entity_poly.pdbx_seq_one_letter_code
_entity_poly.pdbx_strand_id
1 'polypeptide(L)'
;MTPIQTPGTDANNCAILTLTCQGTPVDPLNNVYLIYYSDSKVPRDAGADSGTGSIQTVLTCVNGVWDKGGYEINEVECQVL
;
A
#
# COMPACT_ATOMS: atom_id res chain seq x y z
N MET A 1 -2.93 -10.41 -5.10
CA MET A 1 -1.45 -10.59 -5.25
C MET A 1 -0.73 -9.70 -4.25
N THR A 2 0.53 -9.99 -3.90
CA THR A 2 1.29 -9.15 -2.98
C THR A 2 1.95 -7.99 -3.73
N PRO A 3 1.81 -6.73 -3.28
CA PRO A 3 2.50 -5.60 -3.91
C PRO A 3 4.02 -5.76 -3.81
N ILE A 4 4.73 -5.19 -4.77
CA ILE A 4 6.19 -5.06 -4.70
C ILE A 4 6.50 -4.06 -3.58
N GLN A 5 7.43 -4.42 -2.70
CA GLN A 5 7.79 -3.61 -1.54
C GLN A 5 9.22 -3.08 -1.68
N THR A 6 9.38 -1.77 -1.52
CA THR A 6 10.69 -1.10 -1.56
C THR A 6 10.87 -0.28 -0.28
N PRO A 7 11.63 -0.79 0.71
CA PRO A 7 11.96 -0.04 1.92
C PRO A 7 12.83 1.18 1.62
N GLY A 8 12.71 2.23 2.42
CA GLY A 8 13.53 3.43 2.31
C GLY A 8 13.40 4.36 3.51
N THR A 9 13.85 5.61 3.34
CA THR A 9 13.68 6.69 4.32
C THR A 9 13.17 7.96 3.64
N ASP A 10 12.34 8.74 4.33
CA ASP A 10 11.91 10.06 3.86
C ASP A 10 12.96 11.16 4.14
N ALA A 11 12.62 12.42 3.81
CA ALA A 11 13.50 13.58 4.02
C ALA A 11 13.80 13.90 5.50
N ASN A 12 13.05 13.32 6.44
CA ASN A 12 13.23 13.48 7.88
C ASN A 12 13.94 12.27 8.51
N ASN A 13 14.49 11.37 7.69
CA ASN A 13 15.06 10.07 8.10
C ASN A 13 14.05 9.13 8.78
N CYS A 14 12.75 9.30 8.54
CA CYS A 14 11.74 8.33 8.96
C CYS A 14 11.72 7.14 8.00
N ALA A 15 11.64 5.92 8.53
CA ALA A 15 11.53 4.73 7.69
C ALA A 15 10.21 4.74 6.92
N ILE A 16 10.27 4.42 5.63
CA ILE A 16 9.12 4.31 4.75
C ILE A 16 9.12 2.97 4.02
N LEU A 17 7.94 2.54 3.58
CA LEU A 17 7.75 1.38 2.72
C LEU A 17 6.95 1.80 1.50
N THR A 18 7.60 1.85 0.34
CA THR A 18 6.92 2.11 -0.92
C THR A 18 6.32 0.81 -1.44
N LEU A 19 5.01 0.81 -1.67
CA LEU A 19 4.27 -0.33 -2.21
C LEU A 19 3.89 -0.03 -3.66
N THR A 20 4.17 -0.97 -4.56
CA THR A 20 3.76 -0.88 -5.97
C THR A 20 2.83 -2.05 -6.32
N CYS A 21 1.65 -1.73 -6.83
CA CYS A 21 0.68 -2.71 -7.32
C CYS A 21 0.53 -2.56 -8.84
N GLN A 22 0.82 -3.63 -9.58
CA GLN A 22 0.73 -3.67 -11.03
C GLN A 22 0.62 -5.10 -11.54
N GLY A 23 0.04 -5.28 -12.72
CA GLY A 23 0.06 -6.56 -13.44
C GLY A 23 1.46 -6.95 -13.93
N THR A 24 1.64 -8.20 -14.33
CA THR A 24 2.85 -8.66 -15.04
C THR A 24 2.43 -9.46 -16.29
N PRO A 25 2.54 -8.90 -17.50
CA PRO A 25 3.05 -7.57 -17.84
C PRO A 25 2.14 -6.43 -17.33
N VAL A 26 2.68 -5.22 -17.25
CA VAL A 26 1.89 -4.01 -16.96
C VAL A 26 1.02 -3.70 -18.16
N ASP A 27 -0.30 -3.60 -17.94
CA ASP A 27 -1.27 -3.20 -18.95
C ASP A 27 -1.97 -1.92 -18.50
N PRO A 28 -1.84 -0.78 -19.21
CA PRO A 28 -2.43 0.49 -18.82
C PRO A 28 -3.98 0.49 -18.80
N LEU A 29 -4.62 -0.55 -19.35
CA LEU A 29 -6.08 -0.69 -19.32
C LEU A 29 -6.58 -1.42 -18.07
N ASN A 30 -5.72 -2.12 -17.34
CA ASN A 30 -6.12 -2.82 -16.12
C ASN A 30 -6.39 -1.81 -15.00
N ASN A 31 -7.47 -2.03 -14.26
CA ASN A 31 -7.72 -1.29 -13.03
C ASN A 31 -6.92 -1.95 -11.91
N VAL A 32 -6.12 -1.15 -11.20
CA VAL A 32 -5.30 -1.62 -10.09
C VAL A 32 -5.79 -1.01 -8.80
N TYR A 33 -5.89 -1.85 -7.76
CA TYR A 33 -6.31 -1.48 -6.43
C TYR A 33 -5.28 -1.96 -5.43
N LEU A 34 -4.87 -1.06 -4.54
CA LEU A 34 -4.03 -1.37 -3.40
C LEU A 34 -4.86 -1.16 -2.14
N ILE A 35 -5.29 -2.25 -1.54
CA ILE A 35 -6.20 -2.30 -0.38
C ILE A 35 -5.37 -2.46 0.89
N TYR A 36 -5.74 -1.71 1.92
CA TYR A 36 -5.05 -1.71 3.21
C TYR A 36 -5.97 -2.30 4.28
N TYR A 37 -5.40 -3.13 5.14
CA TYR A 37 -6.13 -3.73 6.26
C TYR A 37 -5.48 -3.37 7.59
N SER A 38 -6.32 -3.06 8.56
CA SER A 38 -5.95 -2.74 9.94
C SER A 38 -6.74 -3.62 10.91
N ASP A 39 -6.03 -4.27 11.83
CA ASP A 39 -6.65 -5.07 12.90
C ASP A 39 -7.40 -4.19 13.91
N SER A 40 -7.15 -2.88 13.90
CA SER A 40 -7.84 -1.88 14.72
C SER A 40 -9.24 -1.51 14.20
N LYS A 41 -9.60 -1.94 12.98
CA LYS A 41 -10.90 -1.63 12.35
C LYS A 41 -11.82 -2.84 12.27
N VAL A 42 -13.13 -2.57 12.32
CA VAL A 42 -14.19 -3.56 12.07
C VAL A 42 -15.25 -2.93 11.16
N PRO A 43 -15.35 -3.33 9.87
CA PRO A 43 -14.51 -4.32 9.17
C PRO A 43 -13.04 -3.86 9.04
N ARG A 44 -12.09 -4.80 8.88
CA ARG A 44 -10.63 -4.52 8.84
C ARG A 44 -10.19 -3.59 7.71
N ASP A 45 -11.07 -3.22 6.80
CA ASP A 45 -10.77 -2.34 5.67
C ASP A 45 -10.34 -0.93 6.15
N ALA A 46 -9.07 -0.62 5.91
CA ALA A 46 -8.47 0.66 6.25
C ALA A 46 -8.52 1.68 5.10
N GLY A 47 -8.98 1.25 3.91
CA GLY A 47 -9.09 2.04 2.70
C GLY A 47 -8.42 1.36 1.51
N ALA A 48 -8.51 1.99 0.34
CA ALA A 48 -7.82 1.55 -0.86
C ALA A 48 -7.37 2.74 -1.70
N ASP A 49 -6.20 2.61 -2.34
CA ASP A 49 -5.77 3.50 -3.41
C ASP A 49 -6.05 2.79 -4.75
N SER A 50 -6.47 3.53 -5.79
CA SER A 50 -6.78 2.97 -7.11
C SER A 50 -6.20 3.77 -8.27
N GLY A 51 -5.95 3.09 -9.38
CA GLY A 51 -5.37 3.66 -10.60
C GLY A 51 -5.50 2.72 -11.79
N THR A 52 -4.86 3.08 -12.90
CA THR A 52 -4.79 2.22 -14.10
C THR A 52 -3.35 1.83 -14.41
N GLY A 53 -3.14 0.56 -14.78
CA GLY A 53 -1.84 -0.04 -15.06
C GLY A 53 -0.95 -0.28 -13.85
N SER A 54 -0.64 0.75 -13.08
CA SER A 54 0.21 0.67 -11.89
C SER A 54 -0.18 1.76 -10.89
N ILE A 55 -0.07 1.43 -9.60
CA ILE A 55 -0.22 2.39 -8.51
C ILE A 55 0.89 2.22 -7.48
N GLN A 56 1.33 3.35 -6.94
CA GLN A 56 2.31 3.39 -5.87
C GLN A 56 1.76 4.15 -4.67
N THR A 57 2.04 3.62 -3.47
CA THR A 57 1.78 4.31 -2.21
C THR A 57 3.02 4.26 -1.33
N VAL A 58 3.05 5.11 -0.32
CA VAL A 58 4.06 5.07 0.74
C VAL A 58 3.37 4.86 2.09
N LEU A 59 3.85 3.87 2.84
CA LEU A 59 3.56 3.73 4.27
C LEU A 59 4.71 4.33 5.07
N THR A 60 4.39 5.01 6.16
CA THR A 60 5.41 5.59 7.05
C THR A 60 5.50 4.76 8.32
N CYS A 61 6.70 4.45 8.78
CA CYS A 61 6.89 3.79 10.07
C CYS A 61 6.74 4.80 11.19
N VAL A 62 5.73 4.62 12.05
CA VAL A 62 5.47 5.44 13.23
C VAL A 62 5.42 4.51 14.43
N ASN A 63 6.25 4.76 15.45
CA ASN A 63 6.30 3.95 16.68
C ASN A 63 6.48 2.44 16.43
N GLY A 64 7.20 2.06 15.36
CA GLY A 64 7.48 0.65 15.04
C GLY A 64 6.38 -0.05 14.26
N VAL A 65 5.32 0.66 13.86
CA VAL A 65 4.23 0.13 13.02
C VAL A 65 4.13 0.91 11.71
N TRP A 66 3.64 0.26 10.65
CA TRP A 66 3.38 0.94 9.38
C TRP A 66 2.06 1.71 9.48
N ASP A 67 2.11 3.03 9.34
CA ASP A 67 0.95 3.91 9.38
C ASP A 67 0.56 4.38 7.97
N LYS A 68 -0.74 4.47 7.74
CA LYS A 68 -1.32 5.25 6.65
C LYS A 68 -2.58 5.96 7.13
N GLY A 69 -2.54 7.29 7.13
CA GLY A 69 -3.70 8.10 7.47
C GLY A 69 -4.14 7.93 8.93
N GLY A 70 -3.21 7.64 9.85
CA GLY A 70 -3.49 7.47 11.27
C GLY A 70 -3.97 6.07 11.67
N TYR A 71 -3.87 5.09 10.76
CA TYR A 71 -4.16 3.68 11.05
C TYR A 71 -2.90 2.84 10.87
N GLU A 72 -2.66 1.97 11.84
CA GLU A 72 -1.71 0.86 11.70
C GLU A 72 -2.19 -0.09 10.60
N ILE A 73 -1.35 -0.32 9.61
CA ILE A 73 -1.59 -1.22 8.49
C ILE A 73 -0.86 -2.53 8.76
N ASN A 74 -1.64 -3.59 8.94
CA ASN A 74 -1.14 -4.93 9.25
C ASN A 74 -1.00 -5.80 7.98
N GLU A 75 -1.79 -5.50 6.95
CA GLU A 75 -1.85 -6.29 5.73
C GLU A 75 -2.20 -5.41 4.54
N VAL A 76 -1.65 -5.75 3.37
CA VAL A 76 -1.89 -5.05 2.10
C VAL A 76 -2.16 -6.04 0.99
N GLU A 77 -3.17 -5.74 0.18
CA GLU A 77 -3.56 -6.57 -0.96
C GLU A 77 -3.52 -5.76 -2.24
N CYS A 78 -2.91 -6.32 -3.28
CA CYS A 78 -2.96 -5.78 -4.63
C CYS A 78 -3.97 -6.60 -5.47
N GLN A 79 -4.92 -5.91 -6.09
CA GLN A 79 -5.90 -6.48 -7.03
C GLN A 79 -5.75 -5.81 -8.39
N VAL A 80 -5.82 -6.61 -9.45
CA VAL A 80 -5.72 -6.18 -10.85
C VAL A 80 -6.94 -6.75 -11.58
N LEU A 81 -7.75 -5.89 -12.18
CA LEU A 81 -9.02 -6.21 -12.85
C LEU A 81 -9.04 -5.74 -14.30
#